data_AF-A0A7C1JQR7-F1
#
_entry.id   AF-A0A7C1JQR7-F1
#
_cell.length_a   1.000
_cell.length_b   1.000
_cell.length_c   1.000
_cell.angle_alpha   90.00
_cell.angle_beta   90.00
_cell.angle_gamma   90.00
#
_symmetry.space_group_name_H-M   'P 1'
#
loop_
_entity.id
_entity.type
_entity.pdbx_description
1 polymer ?
#
loop_
_entity_poly.entity_id
_entity_poly.type
_entity_poly.pdbx_seq_one_letter_code
_entity_poly.pdbx_strand_id
1 'polypeptide(L)'
;MPLQANLKLDLLALGLLALVVFLAASLASYDPADPPSSLVYPPRETTANLCGRAGALAATLLLEGFGLGAYYLLVWLAALDAMLLARRQVSHPLLRLAGWLLSLWGFTTLAALAVPWLSPGPVIGAGGYLGAAGRGLLEMHFASVGALIVASSMLLGGLLLCTDYLMLRVLNWTVAKPLA
;
A
#
# COMPACT_ATOMS: atom_id res chain seq x y z
N MET A 1 -28.20 8.70 -24.17
CA MET A 1 -28.31 7.64 -23.15
C MET A 1 -28.34 8.32 -21.79
N PRO A 2 -29.40 8.18 -20.99
CA PRO A 2 -29.53 9.00 -19.79
C PRO A 2 -28.44 8.61 -18.80
N LEU A 3 -27.63 9.60 -18.43
CA LEU A 3 -26.63 9.51 -17.38
C LEU A 3 -27.40 9.37 -16.06
N GLN A 4 -27.76 8.15 -15.66
CA GLN A 4 -28.18 7.90 -14.28
C GLN A 4 -26.93 8.06 -13.42
N ALA A 5 -26.63 9.30 -13.04
CA ALA A 5 -25.60 9.61 -12.07
C ALA A 5 -25.97 8.90 -10.77
N ASN A 6 -25.23 7.85 -10.46
CA ASN A 6 -25.46 7.09 -9.25
C ASN A 6 -24.81 7.88 -8.11
N LEU A 7 -25.57 8.85 -7.57
CA LEU A 7 -25.11 9.85 -6.61
C LEU A 7 -24.32 9.23 -5.45
N LYS A 8 -24.71 8.03 -5.02
CA LYS A 8 -24.02 7.27 -3.97
C LYS A 8 -22.58 6.94 -4.32
N LEU A 9 -22.32 6.48 -5.56
CA LEU A 9 -20.98 6.16 -6.04
C LEU A 9 -20.14 7.42 -6.23
N ASP A 10 -20.77 8.50 -6.70
CA ASP A 10 -20.08 9.77 -6.93
C ASP A 10 -19.67 10.42 -5.60
N LEU A 11 -20.53 10.36 -4.58
CA LEU A 11 -20.19 10.79 -3.21
C LEU A 11 -19.10 9.90 -2.58
N LEU A 12 -19.15 8.58 -2.82
CA LEU A 12 -18.10 7.66 -2.34
C LEU A 12 -16.76 7.99 -2.99
N ALA A 13 -16.73 8.18 -4.30
CA ALA A 13 -15.53 8.57 -5.03
C ALA A 13 -14.96 9.90 -4.52
N LEU A 14 -15.80 10.92 -4.37
CA LEU A 14 -15.33 12.21 -3.87
C LEU A 14 -14.78 12.11 -2.43
N GLY A 15 -15.42 11.32 -1.58
CA GLY A 15 -14.94 11.05 -0.22
C GLY A 15 -13.62 10.28 -0.20
N LEU A 16 -13.47 9.29 -1.08
CA LEU A 16 -12.24 8.52 -1.22
C LEU A 16 -11.10 9.39 -1.77
N LEU A 17 -11.36 10.22 -2.77
CA LEU A 17 -10.42 11.21 -3.30
C LEU A 17 -9.94 12.15 -2.19
N ALA A 18 -10.87 12.70 -1.39
CA ALA A 18 -10.52 13.57 -0.27
C ALA A 18 -9.63 12.85 0.75
N LEU A 19 -9.92 11.59 1.05
CA LEU A 19 -9.08 10.76 1.92
C LEU A 19 -7.70 10.52 1.32
N VAL A 20 -7.60 10.18 0.04
CA VAL A 20 -6.32 9.96 -0.66
C VAL A 20 -5.47 11.22 -0.63
N VAL A 21 -6.04 12.39 -0.94
CA VAL A 21 -5.32 13.67 -0.91
C VAL A 21 -4.88 14.01 0.51
N PHE A 22 -5.74 13.79 1.51
CA PHE A 22 -5.41 13.98 2.92
C PHE A 22 -4.24 13.08 3.36
N LEU A 23 -4.30 11.80 3.03
CA LEU A 23 -3.24 10.84 3.37
C LEU A 23 -1.94 11.16 2.62
N ALA A 24 -2.01 11.55 1.34
CA ALA A 24 -0.86 11.94 0.55
C ALA A 24 -0.16 13.17 1.14
N ALA A 25 -0.91 14.22 1.46
CA ALA A 25 -0.38 15.42 2.09
C ALA A 25 0.20 15.12 3.49
N SER A 26 -0.46 14.24 4.24
CA SER A 26 -0.02 13.81 5.57
C SER A 26 1.30 13.02 5.52
N LEU A 27 1.43 12.07 4.59
CA LEU A 27 2.65 11.27 4.38
C LEU A 27 3.80 12.11 3.82
N ALA A 28 3.51 12.99 2.86
CA ALA A 28 4.53 13.86 2.24
C ALA A 28 5.09 14.90 3.21
N SER A 29 4.27 15.33 4.17
CA SER A 29 4.63 16.33 5.20
C SER A 29 4.91 15.70 6.56
N TYR A 30 5.24 14.40 6.57
CA TYR A 30 5.55 13.69 7.79
C TYR A 30 6.89 14.17 8.35
N ASP A 31 6.89 14.57 9.62
CA ASP A 31 8.10 14.86 10.38
C ASP A 31 8.12 13.97 11.64
N PRO A 32 9.17 13.17 11.88
CA PRO A 32 9.29 12.31 13.05
C PRO A 32 9.43 13.07 14.38
N ALA A 33 9.48 14.41 14.36
CA ALA A 33 9.43 15.26 15.55
C ALA A 33 8.01 15.78 15.87
N ASP A 34 7.01 15.50 15.02
CA ASP A 34 5.64 15.95 15.24
C ASP A 34 4.90 15.09 16.30
N PRO A 35 4.14 15.70 17.23
CA PRO A 35 3.28 14.97 18.16
C PRO A 35 2.38 13.96 17.42
N PRO A 36 2.28 12.68 17.87
CA PRO A 36 2.55 12.17 19.22
C PRO A 36 3.96 11.59 19.42
N SER A 37 4.88 11.70 18.46
CA SER A 37 6.18 11.04 18.56
C SER A 37 6.99 11.58 19.75
N SER A 38 7.52 10.68 20.58
CA SER A 38 8.48 11.01 21.65
C SER A 38 9.94 10.77 21.22
N LEU A 39 10.17 10.54 19.92
CA LEU A 39 11.47 10.18 19.36
C LEU A 39 12.47 11.35 19.38
N VAL A 40 11.98 12.59 19.48
CA VAL A 40 12.80 13.81 19.49
C VAL A 40 12.49 14.64 20.74
N TYR A 41 13.54 15.08 21.44
CA TYR A 41 13.44 15.98 22.58
C TYR A 41 14.14 17.31 22.26
N PRO A 42 13.53 18.48 22.53
CA PRO A 42 12.21 18.69 23.14
C PRO A 42 11.04 18.41 22.16
N PRO A 43 9.88 17.98 22.67
CA PRO A 43 8.69 17.77 21.84
C PRO A 43 8.24 19.11 21.23
N ARG A 44 7.99 19.14 19.91
CA ARG A 44 7.49 20.35 19.25
C ARG A 44 6.08 20.68 19.75
N GLU A 45 5.85 21.93 20.10
CA GLU A 45 4.52 22.43 20.51
C GLU A 45 3.54 22.52 19.32
N THR A 46 4.07 22.75 18.12
CA THR A 46 3.32 22.93 16.87
C THR A 46 3.62 21.81 15.88
N THR A 47 2.59 21.20 15.30
CA THR A 47 2.73 20.18 14.24
C THR A 47 3.11 20.82 12.91
N ALA A 48 4.17 20.33 12.26
CA ALA A 48 4.61 20.77 10.95
C ALA A 48 3.77 20.16 9.80
N ASN A 49 3.08 19.04 10.04
CA ASN A 49 2.24 18.39 9.05
C ASN A 49 1.19 19.34 8.45
N LEU A 50 1.08 19.37 7.11
CA LEU A 50 0.11 20.22 6.39
C LEU A 50 -1.35 19.94 6.79
N CYS A 51 -1.66 18.71 7.21
CA CYS A 51 -2.97 18.30 7.68
C CYS A 51 -3.13 18.41 9.21
N GLY A 52 -2.19 19.08 9.88
CA GLY A 52 -2.17 19.29 11.33
C GLY A 52 -2.00 18.01 12.15
N ARG A 53 -2.46 18.02 13.40
CA ARG A 53 -2.35 16.89 14.35
C ARG A 53 -2.96 15.59 13.83
N ALA A 54 -4.12 15.68 13.16
CA ALA A 54 -4.78 14.49 12.60
C ALA A 54 -3.94 13.85 11.48
N GLY A 55 -3.32 14.66 10.62
CA GLY A 55 -2.42 14.18 9.57
C GLY A 55 -1.14 13.57 10.12
N ALA A 56 -0.52 14.22 11.12
CA ALA A 56 0.65 13.70 11.81
C ALA A 56 0.36 12.32 12.45
N LEU A 57 -0.76 12.19 13.15
CA LEU A 57 -1.22 10.92 13.73
C LEU A 57 -1.44 9.84 12.66
N ALA A 58 -2.15 10.17 11.59
CA ALA A 58 -2.43 9.23 10.51
C ALA A 58 -1.15 8.75 9.82
N ALA A 59 -0.22 9.66 9.51
CA ALA A 59 1.06 9.33 8.90
C ALA A 59 1.92 8.46 9.84
N THR A 60 2.00 8.79 11.14
CA THR A 60 2.71 7.97 12.14
C THR A 60 2.14 6.56 12.21
N LEU A 61 0.82 6.39 12.35
CA LEU A 61 0.20 5.06 12.43
C LEU A 61 0.39 4.25 11.15
N LEU A 62 0.29 4.88 9.98
CA LEU A 62 0.49 4.20 8.70
C LEU A 62 1.95 3.76 8.52
N LEU A 63 2.91 4.64 8.85
CA LEU A 63 4.32 4.31 8.75
C LEU A 63 4.74 3.27 9.80
N GLU A 64 4.26 3.36 11.05
CA GLU A 64 4.51 2.35 12.07
C GLU A 64 3.93 0.99 11.71
N GLY A 65 2.70 0.96 11.18
CA GLY A 65 2.03 -0.28 10.77
C GLY A 65 2.66 -0.92 9.55
N PHE A 66 2.87 -0.15 8.48
CA PHE A 66 3.18 -0.66 7.14
C PHE A 66 4.55 -0.20 6.60
N GLY A 67 5.23 0.75 7.23
CA GLY A 67 6.49 1.31 6.75
C GLY A 67 6.37 1.87 5.33
N LEU A 68 7.26 1.45 4.43
CA LEU A 68 7.20 1.77 3.01
C LEU A 68 5.90 1.28 2.33
N GLY A 69 5.25 0.26 2.91
CA GLY A 69 3.94 -0.20 2.46
C GLY A 69 2.83 0.84 2.60
N ALA A 70 3.00 1.88 3.42
CA ALA A 70 2.06 3.00 3.50
C ALA A 70 1.95 3.76 2.17
N TYR A 71 3.07 3.98 1.47
CA TYR A 71 3.07 4.59 0.14
C TYR A 71 2.44 3.67 -0.90
N TYR A 72 2.66 2.37 -0.79
CA TYR A 72 2.03 1.38 -1.66
C TYR A 72 0.50 1.35 -1.46
N LEU A 73 0.03 1.39 -0.21
CA LEU A 73 -1.39 1.53 0.14
C LEU A 73 -1.98 2.81 -0.48
N LEU A 74 -1.27 3.94 -0.38
CA LEU A 74 -1.72 5.21 -0.95
C LEU A 74 -1.90 5.13 -2.46
N VAL A 75 -0.94 4.54 -3.18
CA VAL A 75 -1.01 4.33 -4.64
C VAL A 75 -2.22 3.47 -5.01
N TRP A 76 -2.49 2.42 -4.23
CA TRP A 76 -3.65 1.55 -4.46
C TRP A 76 -4.98 2.23 -4.19
N LEU A 77 -5.10 3.02 -3.12
CA LEU A 77 -6.30 3.80 -2.85
C LEU A 77 -6.55 4.82 -3.97
N ALA A 78 -5.50 5.49 -4.46
CA ALA A 78 -5.59 6.39 -5.60
C ALA A 78 -6.03 5.66 -6.89
N ALA A 79 -5.52 4.44 -7.13
CA ALA A 79 -5.93 3.63 -8.28
C ALA A 79 -7.41 3.20 -8.18
N LEU A 80 -7.86 2.78 -6.99
CA LEU A 80 -9.27 2.44 -6.74
C LEU A 80 -10.19 3.66 -6.95
N ASP A 81 -9.77 4.83 -6.48
CA ASP A 81 -10.51 6.07 -6.67
C ASP A 81 -10.61 6.45 -8.16
N ALA A 82 -9.50 6.39 -8.90
CA ALA A 82 -9.48 6.61 -10.34
C ALA A 82 -10.39 5.62 -11.09
N MET A 83 -10.42 4.35 -10.67
CA MET A 83 -11.32 3.34 -11.25
C MET A 83 -12.80 3.65 -10.99
N LEU A 84 -13.11 4.13 -9.79
CA LEU A 84 -14.47 4.50 -9.40
C LEU A 84 -14.94 5.74 -10.17
N LEU A 85 -14.09 6.76 -10.31
CA LEU A 85 -14.33 7.95 -11.13
C LEU A 85 -14.47 7.60 -12.62
N ALA A 86 -13.67 6.64 -13.11
CA ALA A 86 -13.79 6.11 -14.47
C ALA A 86 -15.02 5.21 -14.68
N ARG A 87 -15.84 5.00 -13.64
CA ARG A 87 -17.03 4.13 -13.62
C ARG A 87 -16.75 2.73 -14.19
N ARG A 88 -15.54 2.21 -13.99
CA ARG A 88 -15.21 0.87 -14.46
C ARG A 88 -15.86 -0.17 -13.57
N GLN A 89 -16.50 -1.15 -14.19
CA GLN A 89 -17.04 -2.29 -13.46
C GLN A 89 -15.87 -3.12 -12.92
N VAL A 90 -15.83 -3.29 -11.61
CA VAL A 90 -14.83 -4.14 -10.94
C VAL A 90 -15.35 -5.57 -10.98
N SER A 91 -14.75 -6.39 -11.85
CA SER A 91 -14.96 -7.84 -11.83
C SER A 91 -14.31 -8.44 -10.57
N HIS A 92 -15.07 -9.28 -9.85
CA HIS A 92 -14.60 -10.03 -8.67
C HIS A 92 -13.89 -9.18 -7.59
N PRO A 93 -14.61 -8.28 -6.88
CA PRO A 93 -14.01 -7.39 -5.89
C PRO A 93 -13.29 -8.12 -4.74
N LEU A 94 -13.82 -9.27 -4.30
CA LEU A 94 -13.21 -10.06 -3.22
C LEU A 94 -11.86 -10.65 -3.63
N LEU A 95 -11.73 -11.13 -4.87
CA LEU A 95 -10.48 -11.70 -5.36
C LEU A 95 -9.39 -10.62 -5.49
N ARG A 96 -9.77 -9.44 -6.01
CA ARG A 96 -8.86 -8.31 -6.13
C ARG A 96 -8.42 -7.78 -4.77
N LEU A 97 -9.32 -7.74 -3.80
CA LEU A 97 -8.99 -7.39 -2.42
C LEU A 97 -8.01 -8.39 -1.81
N ALA A 98 -8.24 -9.69 -2.01
CA ALA A 98 -7.32 -10.73 -1.53
C ALA A 98 -5.94 -10.61 -2.18
N GLY A 99 -5.88 -10.42 -3.50
CA GLY A 99 -4.62 -10.17 -4.23
C GLY A 99 -3.90 -8.91 -3.75
N TRP A 100 -4.66 -7.84 -3.50
CA TRP A 100 -4.14 -6.61 -2.94
C TRP A 100 -3.52 -6.82 -1.55
N LEU A 101 -4.24 -7.45 -0.62
CA LEU A 101 -3.73 -7.76 0.73
C LEU A 101 -2.49 -8.64 0.68
N LEU A 102 -2.49 -9.66 -0.18
CA LEU A 102 -1.35 -10.54 -0.39
C LEU A 102 -0.13 -9.77 -0.92
N SER A 103 -0.36 -8.87 -1.89
CA SER A 103 0.69 -8.03 -2.46
C SER A 103 1.26 -7.04 -1.45
N LEU A 104 0.39 -6.45 -0.62
CA LEU A 104 0.78 -5.53 0.45
C LEU A 104 1.66 -6.25 1.47
N TRP A 105 1.24 -7.44 1.93
CA TRP A 105 2.02 -8.24 2.87
C TRP A 105 3.37 -8.66 2.29
N GLY A 106 3.40 -9.08 1.02
CA GLY A 106 4.64 -9.39 0.30
C GLY A 106 5.57 -8.18 0.20
N PHE A 107 5.02 -7.01 -0.15
CA PHE A 107 5.79 -5.75 -0.27
C PHE A 107 6.38 -5.30 1.07
N THR A 108 5.58 -5.28 2.14
CA THR A 108 6.07 -4.86 3.47
C THR A 108 7.13 -5.81 4.00
N THR A 109 6.96 -7.12 3.76
CA THR A 109 7.93 -8.14 4.19
C THR A 109 9.22 -8.05 3.38
N LEU A 110 9.12 -7.83 2.06
CA LEU A 110 10.29 -7.56 1.22
C LEU A 110 11.01 -6.27 1.65
N ALA A 111 10.28 -5.20 1.97
CA ALA A 111 10.87 -3.97 2.46
C ALA A 111 11.66 -4.20 3.77
N ALA A 112 11.12 -5.01 4.69
CA ALA A 112 11.79 -5.38 5.95
C ALA A 112 13.04 -6.25 5.76
N LEU A 113 13.08 -7.08 4.71
CA LEU A 113 14.20 -7.98 4.40
C LEU A 113 15.28 -7.31 3.55
N ALA A 114 14.89 -6.60 2.50
CA ALA A 114 15.80 -6.09 1.47
C ALA A 114 16.39 -4.73 1.84
N VAL A 115 15.62 -3.87 2.50
CA VAL A 115 16.07 -2.49 2.79
C VAL A 115 15.76 -2.08 4.22
N PRO A 116 16.24 -2.82 5.24
CA PRO A 116 15.97 -2.52 6.65
C PRO A 116 16.45 -1.13 7.07
N TRP A 117 17.45 -0.58 6.37
CA TRP A 117 18.06 0.74 6.62
C TRP A 117 17.21 1.92 6.16
N LEU A 118 16.29 1.72 5.22
CA LEU A 118 15.46 2.78 4.63
C LEU A 118 14.19 3.00 5.45
N SER A 119 14.32 3.21 6.75
CA SER A 119 13.17 3.44 7.62
C SER A 119 12.73 4.90 7.54
N PRO A 120 11.51 5.22 7.06
CA PRO A 120 11.04 6.61 6.91
C PRO A 120 10.69 7.32 8.23
N GLY A 121 10.77 6.63 9.37
CA GLY A 121 10.40 7.22 10.66
C GLY A 121 10.40 6.22 11.83
N PRO A 122 9.73 5.07 11.73
CA PRO A 122 9.62 4.13 12.85
C PRO A 122 10.93 3.39 13.16
N VAL A 123 11.21 3.16 14.44
CA VAL A 123 12.35 2.35 14.91
C VAL A 123 12.24 0.88 14.48
N ILE A 124 11.02 0.42 14.15
CA ILE A 124 10.70 -0.97 13.79
C ILE A 124 11.25 -1.35 12.39
N GLY A 125 11.61 -0.36 11.56
CA GLY A 125 12.25 -0.58 10.25
C GLY A 125 11.35 -0.36 9.04
N ALA A 126 11.92 -0.50 7.84
CA ALA A 126 11.30 -0.11 6.56
C ALA A 126 9.98 -0.82 6.19
N GLY A 127 9.67 -1.98 6.79
CA GLY A 127 8.42 -2.71 6.56
C GLY A 127 7.31 -2.47 7.58
N GLY A 128 7.55 -1.64 8.61
CA GLY A 128 6.64 -1.46 9.75
C GLY A 128 6.41 -2.77 10.52
N TYR A 129 5.42 -2.76 11.42
CA TYR A 129 5.03 -3.95 12.19
C TYR A 129 4.62 -5.13 11.31
N LEU A 130 3.86 -4.88 10.23
CA LEU A 130 3.40 -5.94 9.33
C LEU A 130 4.58 -6.65 8.66
N GLY A 131 5.53 -5.88 8.12
CA GLY A 131 6.72 -6.41 7.47
C GLY A 131 7.70 -7.08 8.44
N ALA A 132 7.85 -6.53 9.66
CA ALA A 132 8.67 -7.15 10.71
C ALA A 132 8.10 -8.50 11.15
N ALA A 133 6.77 -8.60 11.32
CA ALA A 133 6.10 -9.85 11.62
C ALA A 133 6.25 -10.87 10.47
N GLY A 134 6.08 -10.43 9.22
CA GLY A 134 6.29 -11.28 8.05
C GLY A 134 7.72 -11.79 7.93
N ARG A 135 8.71 -10.91 8.17
CA ARG A 135 10.13 -11.27 8.20
C ARG A 135 10.41 -12.32 9.28
N GLY A 136 9.94 -12.10 10.51
CA GLY A 136 10.14 -13.04 11.61
C GLY A 136 9.51 -14.41 11.33
N LEU A 137 8.30 -14.44 10.76
CA LEU A 137 7.63 -15.68 10.37
C LEU A 137 8.38 -16.44 9.28
N LEU A 138 8.90 -15.73 8.27
CA LEU A 138 9.65 -16.35 7.18
C LEU A 138 11.04 -16.82 7.61
N GLU A 139 11.77 -16.03 8.40
CA GLU A 139 13.09 -16.41 8.91
C GLU A 139 13.02 -17.58 9.92
N MET A 140 11.86 -17.80 10.57
CA MET A 140 11.63 -18.96 11.43
C MET A 140 11.55 -20.28 10.65
N HIS A 141 11.09 -20.24 9.40
CA HIS A 141 10.87 -21.45 8.58
C HIS A 141 11.86 -21.60 7.42
N PHE A 142 12.46 -20.50 6.97
CA PHE A 142 13.33 -20.44 5.79
C PHE A 142 14.62 -19.68 6.10
N ALA A 143 15.69 -20.02 5.36
CA ALA A 143 16.88 -19.17 5.29
C ALA A 143 16.54 -17.82 4.62
N SER A 144 17.38 -16.80 4.81
CA SER A 144 17.13 -15.42 4.33
C SER A 144 16.82 -15.33 2.83
N VAL A 145 17.48 -16.16 2.00
CA VAL A 145 17.21 -16.21 0.56
C VAL A 145 15.82 -16.81 0.27
N GLY A 146 15.43 -17.85 1.00
CA GLY A 146 14.09 -18.44 0.88
C GLY A 146 13.00 -17.46 1.29
N ALA A 147 13.22 -16.69 2.35
CA ALA A 147 12.31 -15.64 2.77
C ALA A 147 12.09 -14.58 1.67
N LEU A 148 13.16 -14.16 0.98
CA LEU A 148 13.05 -13.23 -0.16
C LEU A 148 12.27 -13.82 -1.34
N ILE A 149 12.48 -15.09 -1.67
CA ILE A 149 11.76 -15.78 -2.75
C ILE A 149 10.27 -15.87 -2.43
N VAL A 150 9.91 -16.22 -1.19
CA VAL A 150 8.51 -16.33 -0.77
C VAL A 150 7.85 -14.95 -0.76
N ALA A 151 8.50 -13.95 -0.16
CA ALA A 151 7.96 -12.60 -0.09
C ALA A 151 7.76 -11.97 -1.47
N SER A 152 8.70 -12.19 -2.40
CA SER A 152 8.55 -11.76 -3.81
C SER A 152 7.49 -12.53 -4.57
N SER A 153 7.36 -13.83 -4.34
CA SER A 153 6.29 -14.64 -4.93
C SER A 153 4.91 -14.18 -4.46
N MET A 154 4.75 -13.81 -3.19
CA MET A 154 3.49 -13.28 -2.65
C MET A 154 3.19 -11.88 -3.17
N LEU A 155 4.21 -11.03 -3.32
CA LEU A 155 4.06 -9.73 -3.99
C LEU A 155 3.56 -9.89 -5.43
N LEU A 156 4.27 -10.66 -6.24
CA LEU A 156 3.96 -10.86 -7.66
C LEU A 156 2.65 -11.61 -7.86
N GLY A 157 2.42 -12.67 -7.07
CA GLY A 157 1.17 -13.44 -7.09
C GLY A 157 -0.03 -12.57 -6.69
N GLY A 158 0.12 -11.75 -5.65
CA GLY A 158 -0.91 -10.80 -5.23
C GLY A 158 -1.21 -9.73 -6.28
N LEU A 159 -0.17 -9.14 -6.89
CA LEU A 159 -0.32 -8.18 -7.99
C LEU A 159 -1.02 -8.80 -9.20
N LEU A 160 -0.69 -10.06 -9.54
CA LEU A 160 -1.31 -10.80 -10.64
C LEU A 160 -2.78 -11.10 -10.36
N LEU A 161 -3.11 -11.50 -9.13
CA LEU A 161 -4.50 -11.66 -8.67
C LEU A 161 -5.29 -10.34 -8.71
N CYS A 162 -4.64 -9.22 -8.39
CA CYS A 162 -5.29 -7.91 -8.35
C CYS A 162 -5.51 -7.29 -9.75
N THR A 163 -4.57 -7.50 -10.67
CA THR A 163 -4.61 -6.94 -12.04
C THR A 163 -5.52 -7.73 -12.98
N ASP A 164 -6.14 -8.81 -12.48
CA ASP A 164 -6.89 -9.80 -13.24
C ASP A 164 -5.99 -10.64 -14.18
N TYR A 165 -6.47 -11.84 -14.50
CA TYR A 165 -5.92 -12.79 -15.47
C TYR A 165 -5.68 -12.22 -16.89
N LEU A 166 -5.86 -10.92 -17.11
CA LEU A 166 -5.55 -10.21 -18.35
C LEU A 166 -4.06 -10.30 -18.69
N MET A 167 -3.14 -10.23 -17.72
CA MET A 167 -1.72 -10.49 -18.02
C MET A 167 -1.49 -11.95 -18.43
N LEU A 168 -2.15 -12.92 -17.78
CA LEU A 168 -2.08 -14.33 -18.20
C LEU A 168 -2.73 -14.56 -19.57
N ARG A 169 -3.81 -13.85 -19.91
CA ARG A 169 -4.51 -13.93 -21.20
C ARG A 169 -3.71 -13.25 -22.32
N VAL A 170 -3.05 -12.13 -22.04
CA VAL A 170 -2.14 -11.45 -22.97
C VAL A 170 -0.86 -12.27 -23.15
N LEU A 171 -0.30 -12.84 -22.06
CA LEU A 171 0.83 -13.76 -22.14
C LEU A 171 0.46 -15.01 -22.96
N ASN A 172 -0.69 -15.64 -22.67
CA ASN A 172 -1.20 -16.74 -23.49
C ASN A 172 -1.42 -16.30 -24.93
N TRP A 173 -1.88 -15.07 -25.20
CA TRP A 173 -2.05 -14.59 -26.57
C TRP A 173 -0.70 -14.36 -27.29
N THR A 174 0.32 -13.88 -26.59
CA THR A 174 1.67 -13.70 -27.13
C THR A 174 2.41 -15.03 -27.31
N VAL A 175 2.16 -16.02 -26.43
CA VAL A 175 2.75 -17.37 -26.51
C VAL A 175 1.98 -18.27 -27.48
N ALA A 176 0.65 -18.08 -27.62
CA ALA A 176 -0.21 -18.79 -28.56
C ALA A 176 -0.28 -18.14 -29.95
N LYS A 177 0.53 -17.11 -30.23
CA LYS A 177 1.03 -16.88 -31.58
C LYS A 177 2.28 -17.76 -31.74
N PRO A 178 2.15 -19.04 -32.13
CA PRO A 178 3.32 -19.72 -32.65
C PRO A 178 3.77 -18.92 -33.87
N LEU A 179 5.07 -18.76 -33.99
CA LEU A 179 5.73 -18.25 -35.20
C LEU A 179 5.10 -18.95 -36.42
N ALA A 180 4.30 -18.20 -37.19
CA ALA A 180 3.78 -18.57 -38.49
C ALA A 180 4.33 -17.58 -39.50
#